data_AF-A0A344LW33-F1
#
_entry.id   AF-A0A344LW33-F1
#
_cell.length_a   1.000
_cell.length_b   1.000
_cell.length_c   1.000
_cell.angle_alpha   90.00
_cell.angle_beta   90.00
_cell.angle_gamma   90.00
#
_symmetry.space_group_name_H-M   'P 1'
#
loop_
_entity.id
_entity.type
_entity.pdbx_description
1 polymer ?
#
loop_
_entity_poly.entity_id
_entity_poly.type
_entity_poly.pdbx_seq_one_letter_code
_entity_poly.pdbx_strand_id
1 'polypeptide(L)'
;MGRNTDFFILHKEIARAELYPVISSDRFAESFKEFLIRRKKICDDDYDVHYESISQKVSTDINNILPSELFELIYWLGEIGYNYEGKGIEELFNLHGTTAYSFMFQYGNFTDYYPLDALSEAWSGERIHPKDFMRFLDYMILLMGRVSASQIAGPEYSLSDAEKEYIDALQETYKDEKLLWEIIDAEFEYLKRELVTYIESGSKSKVSPEVNCVYWSSGFLDSCIEMKSRIAETGTMVFIVDSL
;
A
#
# COMPACT_ATOMS: atom_id res chain seq x y z
N MET A 1 -2.03 -7.59 8.06
CA MET A 1 -2.32 -6.61 7.01
C MET A 1 -3.81 -6.45 6.84
N GLY A 2 -4.34 -5.26 7.11
CA GLY A 2 -5.71 -4.91 6.75
C GLY A 2 -6.61 -4.33 7.87
N ARG A 3 -6.04 -3.65 8.87
CA ARG A 3 -6.84 -2.76 9.75
C ARG A 3 -6.79 -1.33 9.25
N ASN A 4 -5.61 -0.73 9.17
CA ASN A 4 -5.31 0.37 8.27
C ASN A 4 -3.98 0.08 7.60
N THR A 5 -3.89 0.36 6.31
CA THR A 5 -2.71 0.10 5.51
C THR A 5 -2.34 1.36 4.77
N ASP A 6 -1.15 1.85 5.07
CA ASP A 6 -0.62 3.11 4.57
C ASP A 6 0.51 2.82 3.59
N PHE A 7 0.51 3.53 2.47
CA PHE A 7 1.50 3.38 1.41
C PHE A 7 2.32 4.66 1.34
N PHE A 8 3.65 4.55 1.39
CA PHE A 8 4.54 5.71 1.37
C PHE A 8 5.60 5.61 0.29
N ILE A 9 6.03 6.78 -0.18
CA ILE A 9 7.31 6.99 -0.86
C ILE A 9 8.17 7.97 -0.06
N LEU A 10 9.48 7.74 -0.07
CA LEU A 10 10.41 8.50 0.77
C LEU A 10 11.44 9.27 -0.07
N HIS A 11 11.53 10.58 0.17
CA HIS A 11 12.42 11.48 -0.56
C HIS A 11 13.68 11.75 0.25
N LYS A 12 14.75 11.02 -0.09
CA LYS A 12 16.06 11.08 0.57
C LYS A 12 16.57 12.49 0.88
N GLU A 13 16.67 13.33 -0.15
CA GLU A 13 17.29 14.65 0.01
C GLU A 13 16.42 15.60 0.85
N ILE A 14 15.08 15.50 0.71
CA ILE A 14 14.14 16.28 1.52
C ILE A 14 14.18 15.78 2.97
N ALA A 15 14.14 14.47 3.20
CA ALA A 15 14.20 13.89 4.55
C ALA A 15 15.49 14.29 5.27
N ARG A 16 16.63 14.27 4.58
CA ARG A 16 17.91 14.73 5.13
C ARG A 16 17.89 16.23 5.48
N ALA A 17 17.27 17.06 4.65
CA ALA A 17 17.27 18.51 4.85
C ALA A 17 16.24 18.97 5.90
N GLU A 18 15.08 18.32 5.95
CA GLU A 18 13.90 18.81 6.65
C GLU A 18 13.50 17.95 7.86
N LEU A 19 13.64 16.62 7.76
CA LEU A 19 13.26 15.70 8.83
C LEU A 19 14.42 15.40 9.78
N TYR A 20 15.63 15.20 9.25
CA TYR A 20 16.80 14.92 10.07
C TYR A 20 17.05 15.97 11.18
N PRO A 21 17.03 17.30 10.90
CA PRO A 21 17.26 18.31 11.94
C PRO A 21 16.24 18.27 13.08
N VAL A 22 15.02 17.82 12.77
CA VAL A 22 13.95 17.67 13.77
C VAL A 22 14.29 16.51 14.69
N ILE A 23 14.50 15.31 14.13
CA ILE A 23 14.76 14.09 14.92
C ILE A 23 16.12 14.13 15.63
N SER A 24 17.07 14.95 15.16
CA SER A 24 18.41 15.09 15.73
C SER A 24 18.56 16.23 16.73
N SER A 25 17.54 17.09 16.88
CA SER A 25 17.61 18.18 17.86
C SER A 25 17.53 17.64 19.29
N ASP A 26 18.29 18.21 20.23
CA ASP A 26 18.41 17.67 21.60
C ASP A 26 17.06 17.34 22.26
N ARG A 27 16.08 18.24 22.13
CA ARG A 27 14.73 18.06 22.69
C ARG A 27 13.98 16.90 22.06
N PHE A 28 13.98 16.80 20.73
CA PHE A 28 13.20 15.78 20.03
C PHE A 28 13.92 14.43 20.00
N ALA A 29 15.24 14.42 19.96
CA ALA A 29 16.04 13.20 20.05
C ALA A 29 15.77 12.47 21.37
N GLU A 30 15.78 13.18 22.50
CA GLU A 30 15.46 12.58 23.80
C GLU A 30 14.01 12.08 23.86
N SER A 31 13.06 12.90 23.39
CA SER A 31 11.65 12.50 23.32
C SER A 31 11.43 11.24 22.48
N PHE A 32 12.14 11.11 21.35
CA PHE A 32 12.01 9.94 20.49
C PHE A 32 12.62 8.69 21.13
N LYS A 33 13.78 8.82 21.77
CA LYS A 33 14.37 7.72 22.56
C LYS A 33 13.46 7.25 23.67
N GLU A 34 12.88 8.17 24.43
CA GLU A 34 11.90 7.84 25.48
C GLU A 34 10.66 7.15 24.90
N PHE A 35 10.17 7.61 23.74
CA PHE A 35 9.09 6.95 23.02
C PHE A 35 9.44 5.49 22.68
N LEU A 36 10.57 5.23 22.03
CA LEU A 36 10.98 3.87 21.66
C LEU A 36 11.17 2.96 22.88
N ILE A 37 11.71 3.49 23.99
CA ILE A 37 11.81 2.75 25.26
C ILE A 37 10.42 2.38 25.80
N ARG A 38 9.43 3.28 25.71
CA ARG A 38 8.04 2.98 26.11
C ARG A 38 7.43 1.90 25.20
N ARG A 39 7.63 2.01 23.88
CA ARG A 39 7.14 1.06 22.88
C ARG A 39 7.71 -0.34 23.10
N LYS A 40 9.03 -0.44 23.32
CA LYS A 40 9.70 -1.71 23.67
C LYS A 40 9.10 -2.39 24.90
N LYS A 41 8.74 -1.64 25.94
CA LYS A 41 8.09 -2.19 27.15
C LYS A 41 6.68 -2.75 26.89
N ILE A 42 6.01 -2.29 25.84
CA ILE A 42 4.65 -2.74 25.46
C ILE A 42 4.73 -3.95 24.52
N CYS A 43 5.71 -3.95 23.61
CA CYS A 43 5.83 -4.94 22.54
C CYS A 43 6.71 -6.16 22.87
N ASP A 44 7.34 -6.18 24.07
CA ASP A 44 8.18 -7.28 24.57
C ASP A 44 9.50 -7.48 23.78
N ASP A 45 10.21 -8.57 24.05
CA ASP A 45 11.60 -8.82 23.62
C ASP A 45 11.85 -8.83 22.09
N ASP A 46 10.84 -9.02 21.25
CA ASP A 46 10.98 -9.04 19.77
C ASP A 46 11.06 -7.64 19.13
N TYR A 47 11.02 -6.58 19.94
CA TYR A 47 11.12 -5.20 19.47
C TYR A 47 12.58 -4.74 19.24
N ASP A 48 12.97 -4.65 17.96
CA ASP A 48 14.33 -4.29 17.51
C ASP A 48 14.41 -2.95 16.76
N VAL A 49 13.65 -1.95 17.21
CA VAL A 49 13.68 -0.59 16.64
C VAL A 49 14.52 0.33 17.53
N HIS A 50 15.54 0.99 16.94
CA HIS A 50 16.48 1.84 17.67
C HIS A 50 16.60 3.24 17.06
N TYR A 51 16.68 4.25 17.93
CA TYR A 51 16.82 5.65 17.52
C TYR A 51 18.03 5.88 16.63
N GLU A 52 19.18 5.32 16.98
CA GLU A 52 20.44 5.50 16.26
C GLU A 52 20.34 4.99 14.82
N SER A 53 19.67 3.85 14.61
CA SER A 53 19.41 3.28 13.28
C SER A 53 18.54 4.21 12.44
N ILE A 54 17.39 4.63 12.98
CA ILE A 54 16.46 5.55 12.30
C ILE A 54 17.16 6.87 11.96
N SER A 55 17.82 7.49 12.95
CA SER A 55 18.52 8.76 12.80
C SER A 55 19.61 8.68 11.73
N GLN A 56 20.40 7.61 11.74
CA GLN A 56 21.42 7.37 10.70
C GLN A 56 20.77 7.24 9.32
N LYS A 57 19.71 6.44 9.17
CA LYS A 57 19.05 6.22 7.88
C LYS A 57 18.40 7.50 7.36
N VAL A 58 17.71 8.28 8.18
CA VAL A 58 17.14 9.58 7.77
C VAL A 58 18.25 10.57 7.37
N SER A 59 19.39 10.57 8.06
CA SER A 59 20.53 11.45 7.70
C SER A 59 21.24 11.04 6.40
N THR A 60 21.23 9.76 6.05
CA THR A 60 22.01 9.21 4.94
C THR A 60 21.13 8.84 3.77
N ASP A 61 20.24 7.88 3.92
CA ASP A 61 19.27 7.46 2.91
C ASP A 61 18.06 6.80 3.57
N ILE A 62 16.97 7.55 3.67
CA ILE A 62 15.74 7.11 4.32
C ILE A 62 15.10 5.90 3.59
N ASN A 63 15.42 5.65 2.32
CA ASN A 63 14.91 4.46 1.61
C ASN A 63 15.48 3.13 2.16
N ASN A 64 16.46 3.20 3.06
CA ASN A 64 16.99 2.05 3.80
C ASN A 64 16.31 1.83 5.18
N ILE A 65 15.30 2.63 5.51
CA ILE A 65 14.46 2.41 6.69
C ILE A 65 13.72 1.07 6.57
N LEU A 66 13.50 0.42 7.70
CA LEU A 66 12.63 -0.74 7.81
C LEU A 66 11.17 -0.26 7.94
N PRO A 67 10.17 -1.03 7.45
CA PRO A 67 8.76 -0.73 7.71
C PRO A 67 8.44 -0.49 9.19
N SER A 68 8.98 -1.29 10.11
CA SER A 68 8.83 -1.15 11.56
C SER A 68 9.39 0.17 12.09
N GLU A 69 10.57 0.55 11.62
CA GLU A 69 11.21 1.82 11.94
C GLU A 69 10.43 3.03 11.39
N LEU A 70 9.89 2.92 10.18
CA LEU A 70 9.07 3.96 9.56
C LEU A 70 7.75 4.15 10.34
N PHE A 71 7.10 3.05 10.73
CA PHE A 71 5.91 3.09 11.57
C PHE A 71 6.16 3.84 12.88
N GLU A 72 7.20 3.47 13.62
CA GLU A 72 7.50 4.09 14.91
C GLU A 72 7.92 5.56 14.76
N LEU A 73 8.60 5.92 13.67
CA LEU A 73 8.92 7.31 13.33
C LEU A 73 7.65 8.13 13.07
N ILE A 74 6.76 7.66 12.19
CA ILE A 74 5.50 8.35 11.85
C ILE A 74 4.61 8.47 13.09
N TYR A 75 4.52 7.40 13.90
CA TYR A 75 3.72 7.41 15.11
C TYR A 75 4.25 8.43 16.11
N TRP A 76 5.56 8.44 16.38
CA TRP A 76 6.14 9.45 17.26
C TRP A 76 5.92 10.88 16.75
N LEU A 77 6.10 11.13 15.44
CA LEU A 77 5.82 12.44 14.83
C LEU A 77 4.38 12.87 15.07
N GLY A 78 3.43 11.94 14.95
CA GLY A 78 2.02 12.15 15.29
C GLY A 78 1.81 12.48 16.77
N GLU A 79 2.45 11.77 17.70
CA GLU A 79 2.33 12.02 19.15
C GLU A 79 2.79 13.43 19.54
N ILE A 80 3.82 13.95 18.87
CA ILE A 80 4.33 15.31 19.14
C ILE A 80 3.61 16.39 18.33
N GLY A 81 2.59 16.03 17.54
CA GLY A 81 1.83 16.94 16.69
C GLY A 81 2.64 17.52 15.54
N TYR A 82 3.67 16.82 15.07
CA TYR A 82 4.52 17.23 13.96
C TYR A 82 3.98 16.68 12.63
N ASN A 83 3.65 17.57 11.68
CA ASN A 83 3.26 17.16 10.34
C ASN A 83 4.51 16.79 9.52
N TYR A 84 4.59 15.52 9.10
CA TYR A 84 5.67 14.99 8.28
C TYR A 84 5.44 15.13 6.77
N GLU A 85 4.25 15.56 6.34
CA GLU A 85 3.96 15.81 4.93
C GLU A 85 4.93 16.85 4.36
N GLY A 86 5.53 16.53 3.21
CA GLY A 86 6.54 17.39 2.58
C GLY A 86 7.88 17.44 3.32
N LYS A 87 8.10 16.58 4.33
CA LYS A 87 9.36 16.43 5.06
C LYS A 87 10.14 15.18 4.61
N GLY A 88 9.88 14.75 3.39
CA GLY A 88 10.53 13.58 2.78
C GLY A 88 9.89 12.25 3.12
N ILE A 89 8.76 12.25 3.83
CA ILE A 89 7.81 11.14 3.91
C ILE A 89 6.55 11.62 3.19
N GLU A 90 6.11 10.88 2.18
CA GLU A 90 4.91 11.21 1.40
C GLU A 90 3.99 9.99 1.37
N GLU A 91 2.75 10.18 1.87
CA GLU A 91 1.70 9.18 1.81
C GLU A 91 1.12 9.12 0.39
N LEU A 92 1.30 7.98 -0.26
CA LEU A 92 0.70 7.69 -1.57
C LEU A 92 -0.79 7.44 -1.44
N PHE A 93 -1.16 6.62 -0.46
CA PHE A 93 -2.52 6.16 -0.30
C PHE A 93 -2.74 5.59 1.09
N ASN A 94 -3.97 5.70 1.58
CA ASN A 94 -4.39 5.21 2.87
C ASN A 94 -5.67 4.38 2.72
N LEU A 95 -5.63 3.14 3.19
CA LEU A 95 -6.77 2.24 3.18
C LEU A 95 -7.19 1.86 4.60
N HIS A 96 -8.50 1.84 4.84
CA HIS A 96 -9.08 1.55 6.15
C HIS A 96 -10.06 0.36 6.13
N GLY A 97 -9.97 -0.47 7.15
CA GLY A 97 -10.91 -1.55 7.43
C GLY A 97 -11.05 -2.56 6.28
N THR A 98 -12.27 -2.73 5.79
CA THR A 98 -12.57 -3.76 4.78
C THR A 98 -11.95 -3.44 3.42
N THR A 99 -11.73 -2.18 3.07
CA THR A 99 -11.06 -1.83 1.79
C THR A 99 -9.59 -2.19 1.84
N ALA A 100 -8.91 -1.91 2.95
CA ALA A 100 -7.53 -2.34 3.19
C ALA A 100 -7.39 -3.86 3.06
N TYR A 101 -8.25 -4.61 3.74
CA TYR A 101 -8.21 -6.07 3.69
C TYR A 101 -8.46 -6.63 2.28
N SER A 102 -9.33 -6.00 1.50
CA SER A 102 -9.65 -6.43 0.13
C SER A 102 -8.53 -6.11 -0.86
N PHE A 103 -7.92 -4.93 -0.73
CA PHE A 103 -6.76 -4.56 -1.54
C PHE A 103 -5.55 -5.44 -1.23
N MET A 104 -5.27 -5.69 0.05
CA MET A 104 -4.19 -6.58 0.47
C MET A 104 -4.46 -8.05 0.16
N PHE A 105 -5.72 -8.47 0.06
CA PHE A 105 -6.08 -9.78 -0.48
C PHE A 105 -5.65 -9.93 -1.94
N GLN A 106 -5.93 -8.92 -2.78
CA GLN A 106 -5.47 -8.93 -4.17
C GLN A 106 -3.94 -8.85 -4.30
N TYR A 107 -3.29 -8.10 -3.41
CA TYR A 107 -1.83 -8.09 -3.31
C TYR A 107 -1.29 -9.49 -3.02
N GLY A 108 -1.85 -10.19 -2.03
CA GLY A 108 -1.50 -11.59 -1.73
C GLY A 108 -1.64 -12.50 -2.94
N ASN A 109 -2.81 -12.47 -3.60
CA ASN A 109 -3.07 -13.27 -4.81
C ASN A 109 -2.06 -12.98 -5.92
N PHE A 110 -1.70 -11.71 -6.13
CA PHE A 110 -0.69 -11.32 -7.12
C PHE A 110 0.69 -11.89 -6.78
N THR A 111 1.12 -11.80 -5.51
CA THR A 111 2.44 -12.24 -5.07
C THR A 111 2.67 -13.75 -5.16
N ASP A 112 1.61 -14.56 -5.18
CA ASP A 112 1.71 -16.01 -5.41
C ASP A 112 2.25 -16.35 -6.81
N TYR A 113 2.02 -15.48 -7.81
CA TYR A 113 2.48 -15.68 -9.19
C TYR A 113 3.68 -14.80 -9.56
N TYR A 114 3.79 -13.64 -8.93
CA TYR A 114 4.88 -12.69 -9.15
C TYR A 114 5.61 -12.41 -7.83
N PRO A 115 6.61 -13.24 -7.48
CA PRO A 115 7.44 -13.00 -6.30
C PRO A 115 8.10 -11.63 -6.40
N LEU A 116 8.01 -10.85 -5.32
CA LEU A 116 8.52 -9.49 -5.27
C LEU A 116 9.94 -9.47 -4.69
N ASP A 117 10.76 -8.54 -5.14
CA ASP A 117 11.98 -8.17 -4.41
C ASP A 117 11.58 -7.21 -3.28
N ALA A 118 11.11 -7.80 -2.18
CA ALA A 118 10.62 -7.09 -1.01
C ALA A 118 11.41 -7.45 0.24
N LEU A 119 11.65 -6.44 1.09
CA LEU A 119 12.03 -6.66 2.47
C LEU A 119 10.75 -6.66 3.31
N SER A 120 10.27 -7.85 3.62
CA SER A 120 9.08 -8.06 4.45
C SER A 120 9.48 -8.24 5.91
N GLU A 121 8.83 -7.49 6.79
CA GLU A 121 8.91 -7.70 8.23
C GLU A 121 7.58 -8.23 8.73
N ALA A 122 7.63 -9.30 9.51
CA ALA A 122 6.42 -9.86 10.10
C ALA A 122 5.74 -8.79 10.96
N TRP A 123 4.45 -8.53 10.66
CA TRP A 123 3.58 -7.64 11.43
C TRP A 123 3.82 -6.13 11.31
N SER A 124 4.84 -5.66 10.59
CA SER A 124 5.13 -4.22 10.46
C SER A 124 5.06 -3.67 9.02
N GLY A 125 5.09 -4.54 8.00
CA GLY A 125 4.89 -4.11 6.62
C GLY A 125 5.96 -4.61 5.65
N GLU A 126 6.03 -3.96 4.49
CA GLU A 126 6.91 -4.34 3.38
C GLU A 126 7.58 -3.12 2.76
N ARG A 127 8.85 -3.27 2.39
CA ARG A 127 9.55 -2.33 1.51
C ARG A 127 9.75 -2.99 0.16
N ILE A 128 9.18 -2.40 -0.88
CA ILE A 128 9.02 -2.99 -2.21
C ILE A 128 9.72 -2.13 -3.25
N HIS A 129 10.38 -2.80 -4.21
CA HIS A 129 10.93 -2.11 -5.36
C HIS A 129 9.81 -1.47 -6.21
N PRO A 130 9.95 -0.20 -6.66
CA PRO A 130 8.87 0.51 -7.35
C PRO A 130 8.37 -0.20 -8.61
N LYS A 131 9.26 -0.88 -9.34
CA LYS A 131 8.86 -1.66 -10.54
C LYS A 131 7.91 -2.81 -10.21
N ASP A 132 8.13 -3.49 -9.10
CA ASP A 132 7.31 -4.64 -8.70
C ASP A 132 5.95 -4.14 -8.22
N PHE A 133 5.93 -3.06 -7.44
CA PHE A 133 4.68 -2.43 -7.01
C PHE A 133 3.90 -1.84 -8.19
N MET A 134 4.56 -1.20 -9.16
CA MET A 134 3.91 -0.73 -10.40
C MET A 134 3.27 -1.88 -11.19
N ARG A 135 3.90 -3.05 -11.23
CA ARG A 135 3.33 -4.23 -11.89
C ARG A 135 2.08 -4.73 -11.16
N PHE A 136 2.08 -4.70 -9.83
CA PHE A 136 0.88 -4.97 -9.03
C PHE A 136 -0.23 -3.97 -9.31
N LEU A 137 0.08 -2.67 -9.40
CA LEU A 137 -0.90 -1.64 -9.77
C LEU A 137 -1.48 -1.90 -11.17
N ASP A 138 -0.67 -2.33 -12.14
CA ASP A 138 -1.14 -2.67 -13.49
C ASP A 138 -2.08 -3.87 -13.50
N TYR A 139 -1.76 -4.90 -12.72
CA TYR A 139 -2.66 -6.02 -12.47
C TYR A 139 -4.01 -5.54 -11.88
N MET A 140 -3.96 -4.70 -10.84
CA MET A 140 -5.16 -4.15 -10.20
C MET A 140 -5.99 -3.31 -11.17
N ILE A 141 -5.38 -2.43 -11.96
CA ILE A 141 -6.06 -1.59 -12.94
C ILE A 141 -6.77 -2.45 -13.99
N LEU A 142 -6.10 -3.47 -14.53
CA LEU A 142 -6.68 -4.36 -15.52
C LEU A 142 -7.84 -5.21 -14.94
N LEU A 143 -7.66 -5.76 -13.74
CA LEU A 143 -8.70 -6.55 -13.06
C LEU A 143 -9.91 -5.68 -12.70
N MET A 144 -9.70 -4.54 -12.05
CA MET A 144 -10.78 -3.64 -11.64
C MET A 144 -11.49 -3.04 -12.84
N GLY A 145 -10.75 -2.66 -13.89
CA GLY A 145 -11.31 -2.22 -15.16
C GLY A 145 -12.26 -3.26 -15.77
N ARG A 146 -11.87 -4.54 -15.74
CA ARG A 146 -12.73 -5.64 -16.19
C ARG A 146 -13.96 -5.83 -15.29
N VAL A 147 -13.79 -5.80 -13.98
CA VAL A 147 -14.91 -5.89 -13.02
C VAL A 147 -15.92 -4.76 -13.27
N SER A 148 -15.45 -3.52 -13.37
CA SER A 148 -16.29 -2.36 -13.64
C SER A 148 -16.98 -2.43 -15.02
N ALA A 149 -16.27 -2.84 -16.07
CA ALA A 149 -16.84 -2.99 -17.41
C ALA A 149 -17.90 -4.10 -17.49
N SER A 150 -17.78 -5.14 -16.67
CA SER A 150 -18.73 -6.25 -16.64
C SER A 150 -20.06 -5.93 -15.96
N GLN A 151 -20.11 -4.83 -15.17
CA GLN A 151 -21.27 -4.41 -14.38
C GLN A 151 -21.83 -5.51 -13.46
N ILE A 152 -21.00 -6.46 -13.00
CA ILE A 152 -21.44 -7.57 -12.14
C ILE A 152 -21.97 -7.09 -10.78
N ALA A 153 -21.52 -5.94 -10.29
CA ALA A 153 -22.01 -5.30 -9.07
C ALA A 153 -23.32 -4.51 -9.28
N GLY A 154 -23.74 -4.32 -10.53
CA GLY A 154 -24.80 -3.40 -10.94
C GLY A 154 -24.28 -2.25 -11.81
N PRO A 155 -25.18 -1.42 -12.36
CA PRO A 155 -24.86 -0.36 -13.31
C PRO A 155 -24.38 0.95 -12.67
N GLU A 156 -24.10 0.96 -11.36
CA GLU A 156 -23.87 2.19 -10.58
C GLU A 156 -22.61 2.96 -10.99
N TYR A 157 -21.69 2.31 -11.70
CA TYR A 157 -20.47 2.91 -12.20
C TYR A 157 -20.22 2.52 -13.66
N SER A 158 -19.67 3.45 -14.42
CA SER A 158 -19.26 3.28 -15.81
C SER A 158 -17.91 3.95 -16.00
N LEU A 159 -16.97 3.24 -16.64
CA LEU A 159 -15.65 3.76 -16.94
C LEU A 159 -15.75 5.06 -17.74
N SER A 160 -15.06 6.09 -17.27
CA SER A 160 -14.78 7.31 -18.02
C SER A 160 -13.91 7.02 -19.24
N ASP A 161 -13.87 7.96 -20.19
CA ASP A 161 -13.05 7.79 -21.39
C ASP A 161 -11.54 7.79 -21.07
N ALA A 162 -11.13 8.54 -20.04
CA ALA A 162 -9.74 8.56 -19.57
C ALA A 162 -9.33 7.21 -18.96
N GLU A 163 -10.20 6.59 -18.16
CA GLU A 163 -9.92 5.26 -17.59
C GLU A 163 -9.88 4.18 -18.68
N LYS A 164 -10.79 4.24 -19.66
CA LYS A 164 -10.76 3.32 -20.82
C LYS A 164 -9.46 3.46 -21.60
N GLU A 165 -9.04 4.68 -21.91
CA GLU A 165 -7.78 4.93 -22.63
C GLU A 165 -6.58 4.40 -21.85
N TYR A 166 -6.57 4.59 -20.52
CA TYR A 166 -5.52 4.08 -19.65
C TYR A 166 -5.48 2.54 -19.65
N ILE A 167 -6.65 1.91 -19.50
CA ILE A 167 -6.79 0.45 -19.53
C ILE A 167 -6.33 -0.07 -20.88
N ASP A 168 -6.83 0.46 -22.00
CA ASP A 168 -6.48 0.05 -23.36
C ASP A 168 -4.96 0.13 -23.62
N ALA A 169 -4.31 1.18 -23.12
CA ALA A 169 -2.85 1.33 -23.20
C ALA A 169 -2.11 0.22 -22.41
N LEU A 170 -2.61 -0.16 -21.23
CA LEU A 170 -2.06 -1.30 -20.49
C LEU A 170 -2.33 -2.62 -21.20
N GLN A 171 -3.53 -2.82 -21.76
CA GLN A 171 -3.85 -4.04 -22.48
C GLN A 171 -2.89 -4.25 -23.67
N GLU A 172 -2.59 -3.19 -24.41
CA GLU A 172 -1.62 -3.24 -25.51
C GLU A 172 -0.19 -3.50 -25.01
N THR A 173 0.20 -2.88 -23.89
CA THR A 173 1.51 -3.09 -23.25
C THR A 173 1.71 -4.55 -22.84
N TYR A 174 0.66 -5.18 -22.31
CA TYR A 174 0.68 -6.53 -21.77
C TYR A 174 0.11 -7.60 -22.72
N LYS A 175 -0.17 -7.28 -23.98
CA LYS A 175 -0.87 -8.17 -24.92
C LYS A 175 -0.27 -9.57 -25.06
N ASP A 176 1.05 -9.69 -24.91
CA ASP A 176 1.80 -10.93 -25.06
C ASP A 176 2.10 -11.62 -23.71
N GLU A 177 1.72 -11.01 -22.57
CA GLU A 177 1.97 -11.53 -21.22
C GLU A 177 0.89 -12.54 -20.80
N LYS A 178 0.97 -13.76 -21.35
CA LYS A 178 -0.03 -14.82 -21.14
C LYS A 178 -0.37 -15.08 -19.68
N LEU A 179 0.64 -15.17 -18.81
CA LEU A 179 0.43 -15.48 -17.39
C LEU A 179 -0.42 -14.41 -16.70
N LEU A 180 -0.18 -13.12 -16.99
CA LEU A 180 -0.95 -12.02 -16.40
C LEU A 180 -2.44 -12.15 -16.78
N TRP A 181 -2.73 -12.41 -18.06
CA TRP A 181 -4.11 -12.59 -18.52
C TRP A 181 -4.79 -13.82 -17.92
N GLU A 182 -4.07 -14.94 -17.81
CA GLU A 182 -4.58 -16.15 -17.15
C GLU A 182 -4.97 -15.88 -15.69
N ILE A 183 -4.15 -15.10 -14.95
CA ILE A 183 -4.43 -14.73 -13.57
C ILE A 183 -5.65 -13.79 -13.51
N ILE A 184 -5.71 -12.76 -14.36
CA ILE A 184 -6.84 -11.82 -14.39
C ILE A 184 -8.14 -12.54 -14.76
N ASP A 185 -8.11 -13.46 -15.72
CA ASP A 185 -9.26 -14.29 -16.11
C ASP A 185 -9.75 -15.13 -14.92
N ALA A 186 -8.83 -15.85 -14.26
CA ALA A 186 -9.15 -16.71 -13.13
C ALA A 186 -9.70 -15.92 -11.94
N GLU A 187 -9.06 -14.80 -11.59
CA GLU A 187 -9.48 -13.95 -10.47
C GLU A 187 -10.83 -13.29 -10.76
N PHE A 188 -11.07 -12.79 -11.97
CA PHE A 188 -12.35 -12.21 -12.34
C PHE A 188 -13.51 -13.22 -12.18
N GLU A 189 -13.34 -14.46 -12.66
CA GLU A 189 -14.36 -15.50 -12.50
C GLU A 189 -14.50 -15.95 -11.03
N TYR A 190 -13.41 -15.93 -10.26
CA TYR A 190 -13.45 -16.14 -8.81
C TYR A 190 -14.32 -15.10 -8.11
N LEU A 191 -13.98 -13.81 -8.26
CA LEU A 191 -14.71 -12.68 -7.66
C LEU A 191 -16.20 -12.69 -8.03
N LYS A 192 -16.51 -12.96 -9.29
CA LYS A 192 -17.88 -13.08 -9.78
C LYS A 192 -18.65 -14.20 -9.10
N ARG A 193 -18.05 -15.38 -8.93
CA ARG A 193 -18.69 -16.51 -8.24
C ARG A 193 -18.91 -16.23 -6.77
N GLU A 194 -17.95 -15.61 -6.09
CA GLU A 194 -18.10 -15.23 -4.68
C GLU A 194 -19.21 -14.19 -4.49
N LEU A 195 -19.33 -13.23 -5.40
CA LEU A 195 -20.44 -12.27 -5.41
C LEU A 195 -21.80 -12.97 -5.57
N VAL A 196 -21.95 -13.87 -6.54
CA VAL A 196 -23.20 -14.62 -6.75
C VAL A 196 -23.55 -15.42 -5.49
N THR A 197 -22.57 -16.14 -4.93
CA THR A 197 -22.75 -16.92 -3.69
C THR A 197 -23.19 -16.04 -2.53
N TYR A 198 -22.57 -14.86 -2.38
CA TYR A 198 -22.95 -13.89 -1.36
C TYR A 198 -24.39 -13.41 -1.52
N ILE A 199 -24.79 -13.02 -2.73
CA ILE A 199 -26.15 -12.56 -3.05
C ILE A 199 -27.18 -13.68 -2.76
N GLU A 200 -26.92 -14.90 -3.25
CA GLU A 200 -27.82 -16.05 -3.09
C GLU A 200 -27.96 -16.49 -1.64
N SER A 201 -26.89 -16.37 -0.83
CA SER A 201 -26.92 -16.71 0.59
C SER A 201 -27.86 -15.81 1.40
N GLY A 202 -28.24 -14.64 0.88
CA GLY A 202 -29.01 -13.63 1.61
C GLY A 202 -28.30 -13.12 2.88
N SER A 203 -27.00 -13.40 3.03
CA SER A 203 -26.26 -13.09 4.24
C SER A 203 -26.05 -11.59 4.38
N LYS A 204 -26.48 -11.04 5.52
CA LYS A 204 -26.13 -9.68 5.97
C LYS A 204 -24.86 -9.66 6.81
N SER A 205 -24.15 -10.78 6.93
CA SER A 205 -22.88 -10.82 7.66
C SER A 205 -21.80 -10.03 6.93
N LYS A 206 -20.67 -9.81 7.63
CA LYS A 206 -19.48 -9.08 7.14
C LYS A 206 -19.16 -9.48 5.70
N VAL A 207 -19.12 -8.49 4.80
CA VAL A 207 -18.77 -8.64 3.39
C VAL A 207 -17.34 -9.18 3.30
N SER A 208 -17.14 -10.24 2.54
CA SER A 208 -15.83 -10.86 2.36
C SER A 208 -14.91 -9.98 1.49
N PRO A 209 -13.59 -10.18 1.52
CA PRO A 209 -12.63 -9.43 0.69
C PRO A 209 -12.97 -9.44 -0.79
N GLU A 210 -13.39 -10.60 -1.29
CA GLU A 210 -13.69 -10.86 -2.68
C GLU A 210 -14.89 -10.02 -3.12
N VAL A 211 -15.96 -10.05 -2.32
CA VAL A 211 -17.17 -9.27 -2.58
C VAL A 211 -16.89 -7.77 -2.46
N ASN A 212 -16.07 -7.36 -1.48
CA ASN A 212 -15.65 -5.96 -1.35
C ASN A 212 -14.80 -5.51 -2.52
N CYS A 213 -13.91 -6.34 -3.09
CA CYS A 213 -13.16 -6.00 -4.30
C CYS A 213 -14.09 -5.63 -5.45
N VAL A 214 -15.19 -6.36 -5.59
CA VAL A 214 -16.19 -6.07 -6.62
C VAL A 214 -16.89 -4.74 -6.37
N TYR A 215 -17.40 -4.52 -5.15
CA TYR A 215 -18.10 -3.28 -4.80
C TYR A 215 -17.19 -2.03 -4.81
N TRP A 216 -15.90 -2.19 -4.53
CA TRP A 216 -14.92 -1.11 -4.53
C TRP A 216 -14.10 -1.01 -5.81
N SER A 217 -14.49 -1.73 -6.87
CA SER A 217 -13.71 -1.80 -8.11
C SER A 217 -13.38 -0.44 -8.71
N SER A 218 -14.33 0.50 -8.75
CA SER A 218 -14.09 1.87 -9.23
C SER A 218 -13.10 2.63 -8.34
N GLY A 219 -13.29 2.60 -7.02
CA GLY A 219 -12.40 3.27 -6.08
C GLY A 219 -10.97 2.70 -6.12
N PHE A 220 -10.84 1.38 -6.28
CA PHE A 220 -9.53 0.75 -6.45
C PHE A 220 -8.89 1.10 -7.79
N LEU A 221 -9.66 1.16 -8.87
CA LEU A 221 -9.16 1.59 -10.18
C LEU A 221 -8.58 3.00 -10.12
N ASP A 222 -9.37 3.97 -9.63
CA ASP A 222 -8.95 5.37 -9.49
C ASP A 222 -7.67 5.48 -8.65
N SER A 223 -7.66 4.82 -7.49
CA SER A 223 -6.54 4.88 -6.56
C SER A 223 -5.27 4.26 -7.14
N CYS A 224 -5.40 3.17 -7.92
CA CYS A 224 -4.23 2.55 -8.57
C CYS A 224 -3.65 3.45 -9.67
N ILE A 225 -4.50 4.11 -10.46
CA ILE A 225 -4.06 5.06 -11.49
C ILE A 225 -3.31 6.23 -10.82
N GLU A 226 -3.86 6.80 -9.74
CA GLU A 226 -3.24 7.89 -9.00
C GLU A 226 -1.90 7.49 -8.35
N MET A 227 -1.87 6.35 -7.65
CA MET A 227 -0.64 5.83 -7.04
C MET A 227 0.45 5.62 -8.10
N LYS A 228 0.08 5.05 -9.26
CA LYS A 228 1.04 4.77 -10.33
C LYS A 228 1.65 6.04 -10.90
N SER A 229 0.88 7.12 -11.08
CA SER A 229 1.44 8.39 -11.56
C SER A 229 2.44 8.98 -10.59
N ARG A 230 2.19 8.89 -9.28
CA ARG A 230 3.08 9.44 -8.23
C ARG A 230 4.38 8.65 -8.07
N ILE A 231 4.35 7.32 -8.26
CA ILE A 231 5.55 6.48 -8.18
C ILE A 231 6.47 6.67 -9.40
N ALA A 232 5.88 6.78 -10.59
CA ALA A 232 6.63 6.90 -11.84
C ALA A 232 7.56 8.14 -11.87
N GLU A 233 7.20 9.20 -11.13
CA GLU A 233 7.97 10.44 -11.05
C GLU A 233 9.23 10.34 -10.19
N THR A 234 9.26 9.41 -9.22
CA THR A 234 10.28 9.40 -8.16
C THR A 234 11.23 8.22 -8.25
N GLY A 235 10.73 7.04 -8.66
CA GLY A 235 11.51 5.80 -8.69
C GLY A 235 12.07 5.37 -7.34
N THR A 236 11.47 5.84 -6.23
CA THR A 236 11.86 5.51 -4.86
C THR A 236 11.19 4.21 -4.40
N MET A 237 11.68 3.64 -3.30
CA MET A 237 11.07 2.44 -2.72
C MET A 237 9.66 2.74 -2.23
N VAL A 238 8.75 1.78 -2.41
CA VAL A 238 7.39 1.86 -1.87
C VAL A 238 7.37 1.15 -0.53
N PHE A 239 6.79 1.79 0.48
CA PHE A 239 6.62 1.23 1.81
C PHE A 239 5.15 0.97 2.07
N ILE A 240 4.79 -0.28 2.35
CA ILE A 240 3.50 -0.65 2.90
C ILE A 240 3.67 -0.77 4.41
N VAL A 241 2.93 0.02 5.17
CA VAL A 241 2.95 -0.01 6.65
C VAL A 241 1.57 -0.44 7.13
N ASP A 242 1.52 -1.48 7.97
CA ASP A 242 0.28 -1.99 8.54
C ASP A 242 0.18 -1.54 10.00
N SER A 243 -0.81 -0.70 10.31
CA SER A 243 -1.09 -0.32 11.70
C SER A 243 -2.10 -1.30 12.31
N LEU A 244 -1.73 -1.91 13.45
CA LEU A 244 -2.56 -2.84 14.24
C LEU A 244 -3.61 -2.11 15.10
#